data_AF-A0A1M4SYT1-F1
#
_entry.id   AF-A0A1M4SYT1-F1
#
_cell.length_a   1.000
_cell.length_b   1.000
_cell.length_c   1.000
_cell.angle_alpha   90.00
_cell.angle_beta   90.00
_cell.angle_gamma   90.00
#
_symmetry.space_group_name_H-M   'P 1'
#
loop_
_entity.id
_entity.type
_entity.pdbx_description
1 polymer ?
#
loop_
_entity_poly.entity_id
_entity_poly.type
_entity_poly.pdbx_seq_one_letter_code
_entity_poly.pdbx_strand_id
1 'polypeptide(L)'
;MQASWGGGVEVAPTPEILFMKQIALVVGASGIVGSNLSQELISNGWATYGLARRPKTDIQGLQPVAADLLDPANLTNVLARINPTHVFITSWMRNETEAENIRVNGAMVRNLLNVLSPKGSLQHIALVTGLKHYLGPFDAYAKEGFLPVTPLSEEQPRLDLENFYYAQEDEVYAAAARDGCSWSVHRPHTIIGKATGNQMNMGTTLAVYATICKEKGLPFRWPGSAAQWNGLSDVTDARVLAKHLLWAATTKAAHNEAFNVVNGDYFRWKDLWPKLASFFGVAWIGYEGAIKPLEAELSRYGAIWADIAGKYNLAETDLNQLASAWHTDLDLGRPIEVMTDMSKSRKFGFLEYQKTEDSFYDLFKQLRKDRLIPGF
;
A
#
# COMPACT_ATOMS: atom_id res chain seq x y z
N MET A 1 45.38 48.73 44.70
CA MET A 1 45.70 47.87 43.54
C MET A 1 44.55 46.89 43.35
N GLN A 2 43.95 46.91 42.15
CA GLN A 2 43.18 45.84 41.48
C GLN A 2 41.99 45.23 42.25
N ALA A 3 40.74 45.63 41.98
CA ALA A 3 39.89 45.28 40.82
C ALA A 3 39.34 43.84 40.84
N SER A 4 38.02 43.68 41.00
CA SER A 4 37.17 42.91 40.06
C SER A 4 35.69 43.04 40.43
N TRP A 5 34.91 43.62 39.52
CA TRP A 5 33.46 43.55 39.49
C TRP A 5 33.06 42.21 38.87
N GLY A 6 32.38 41.36 39.62
CA GLY A 6 31.78 40.12 39.12
C GLY A 6 30.36 40.40 38.64
N GLY A 7 30.21 40.76 37.36
CA GLY A 7 28.92 40.82 36.69
C GLY A 7 28.38 39.41 36.48
N GLY A 8 27.31 39.06 37.19
CA GLY A 8 26.51 37.88 36.89
C GLY A 8 25.79 38.11 35.58
N VAL A 9 26.26 37.48 34.50
CA VAL A 9 25.51 37.35 33.26
C VAL A 9 24.48 36.25 33.50
N GLU A 10 23.23 36.65 33.72
CA GLU A 10 22.08 35.77 33.65
C GLU A 10 21.98 35.27 32.20
N VAL A 11 22.40 34.02 31.96
CA VAL A 11 22.26 33.40 30.65
C VAL A 11 20.77 33.13 30.44
N ALA A 12 20.11 33.96 29.65
CA ALA A 12 18.74 33.72 29.22
C ALA A 12 18.68 32.32 28.59
N PRO A 13 17.65 31.49 28.90
CA PRO A 13 17.49 30.21 28.25
C PRO A 13 17.39 30.45 26.74
N THR A 14 18.28 29.80 25.99
CA THR A 14 18.17 29.69 24.54
C THR A 14 16.75 29.29 24.19
N PRO A 15 16.08 29.94 23.21
CA PRO A 15 14.77 29.49 22.79
C PRO A 15 14.90 28.03 22.39
N GLU A 16 14.22 27.13 23.09
CA GLU A 16 13.89 25.85 22.51
C GLU A 16 13.23 26.18 21.18
N ILE A 17 13.94 25.89 20.09
CA ILE A 17 13.32 25.81 18.78
C ILE A 17 12.25 24.74 18.99
N LEU A 18 11.00 25.17 19.18
CA LEU A 18 9.84 24.31 19.09
C LEU A 18 9.92 23.72 17.68
N PHE A 19 10.58 22.58 17.55
CA PHE A 19 10.44 21.72 16.39
C PHE A 19 8.93 21.50 16.31
N MET A 20 8.28 22.11 15.32
CA MET A 20 6.88 21.84 15.03
C MET A 20 6.79 20.33 14.86
N LYS A 21 6.22 19.68 15.87
CA LYS A 21 6.18 18.23 15.93
C LYS A 21 5.37 17.76 14.74
N GLN A 22 5.99 16.98 13.86
CA GLN A 22 5.28 16.41 12.73
C GLN A 22 4.30 15.36 13.26
N ILE A 23 3.00 15.64 13.06
CA ILE A 23 1.90 14.77 13.46
C ILE A 23 1.29 14.18 12.20
N ALA A 24 1.36 12.86 12.07
CA ALA A 24 0.79 12.10 10.98
C ALA A 24 -0.55 11.46 11.37
N LEU A 25 -1.55 11.57 10.50
CA LEU A 25 -2.76 10.75 10.53
C LEU A 25 -2.72 9.77 9.35
N VAL A 26 -2.50 8.49 9.64
CA VAL A 26 -2.48 7.41 8.63
C VAL A 26 -3.87 6.79 8.56
N VAL A 27 -4.58 7.04 7.47
CA VAL A 27 -5.92 6.54 7.21
C VAL A 27 -5.83 5.21 6.48
N GLY A 28 -6.38 4.16 7.09
CA GLY A 28 -6.16 2.78 6.64
C GLY A 28 -4.94 2.11 7.30
N ALA A 29 -4.56 2.53 8.52
CA ALA A 29 -3.34 2.06 9.20
C ALA A 29 -3.26 0.53 9.41
N SER A 30 -4.38 -0.19 9.36
CA SER A 30 -4.42 -1.65 9.45
C SER A 30 -4.20 -2.38 8.12
N GLY A 31 -4.19 -1.65 7.00
CA GLY A 31 -3.93 -2.17 5.66
C GLY A 31 -2.45 -2.34 5.34
N ILE A 32 -2.15 -2.93 4.18
CA ILE A 32 -0.79 -3.21 3.73
C ILE A 32 0.08 -1.96 3.66
N VAL A 33 -0.44 -0.87 3.07
CA VAL A 33 0.30 0.40 2.95
C VAL A 33 0.36 1.12 4.29
N GLY A 34 -0.80 1.30 4.94
CA GLY A 34 -0.90 2.07 6.18
C GLY A 34 -0.06 1.51 7.32
N SER A 35 0.06 0.18 7.44
CA SER A 35 0.88 -0.44 8.49
C SER A 35 2.38 -0.24 8.26
N ASN A 36 2.86 -0.41 7.01
CA ASN A 36 4.26 -0.15 6.66
C ASN A 36 4.60 1.34 6.79
N LEU A 37 3.71 2.23 6.34
CA LEU A 37 3.87 3.67 6.50
C LEU A 37 3.89 4.08 7.99
N SER A 38 3.02 3.51 8.81
CA SER A 38 3.00 3.79 10.25
C SER A 38 4.35 3.46 10.89
N GLN A 39 4.91 2.30 10.55
CA GLN A 39 6.21 1.87 11.07
C GLN A 39 7.36 2.80 10.60
N GLU A 40 7.33 3.23 9.34
CA GLU A 40 8.30 4.16 8.75
C GLU A 40 8.22 5.55 9.39
N LEU A 41 7.01 6.08 9.61
CA LEU A 41 6.83 7.38 10.27
C LEU A 41 7.34 7.35 11.71
N ILE A 42 7.02 6.29 12.46
CA ILE A 42 7.44 6.12 13.85
C ILE A 42 8.97 6.00 13.95
N SER A 43 9.61 5.22 13.06
CA SER A 43 11.08 5.11 13.04
C SER A 43 11.77 6.44 12.72
N ASN A 44 11.09 7.33 12.00
CA ASN A 44 11.56 8.70 11.70
C ASN A 44 11.11 9.73 12.76
N GLY A 45 10.60 9.30 13.92
CA GLY A 45 10.31 10.17 15.06
C GLY A 45 9.00 10.96 14.98
N TRP A 46 8.09 10.59 14.08
CA TRP A 46 6.78 11.25 13.94
C TRP A 46 5.82 10.83 15.05
N ALA A 47 4.95 11.74 15.49
CA ALA A 47 3.77 11.36 16.24
C ALA A 47 2.73 10.80 15.26
N THR A 48 2.40 9.52 15.39
CA THR A 48 1.58 8.82 14.39
C THR A 48 0.27 8.32 14.97
N TYR A 49 -0.82 8.77 14.38
CA TYR A 49 -2.19 8.30 14.65
C TYR A 49 -2.64 7.40 13.51
N GLY A 50 -3.16 6.21 13.83
CA GLY A 50 -3.63 5.24 12.85
C GLY A 50 -5.16 5.13 12.84
N LEU A 51 -5.80 5.67 11.80
CA LEU A 51 -7.25 5.61 11.64
C LEU A 51 -7.68 4.34 10.90
N ALA A 52 -8.57 3.58 11.50
CA ALA A 52 -9.28 2.47 10.86
C ALA A 52 -10.60 2.19 11.59
N ARG A 53 -11.53 1.47 10.96
CA ARG A 53 -12.76 1.01 11.64
C ARG A 53 -12.46 0.10 12.84
N ARG A 54 -11.43 -0.74 12.69
CA ARG A 54 -10.92 -1.66 13.71
C ARG A 54 -9.39 -1.52 13.75
N PRO A 55 -8.86 -0.49 14.41
CA PRO A 55 -7.43 -0.23 14.43
C PRO A 55 -6.71 -1.34 15.18
N LYS A 56 -5.60 -1.83 14.61
CA LYS A 56 -4.71 -2.75 15.29
C LYS A 56 -3.85 -2.00 16.32
N THR A 57 -3.46 -2.70 17.39
CA THR A 57 -2.62 -2.19 18.47
C THR A 57 -1.26 -2.89 18.53
N ASP A 58 -0.89 -3.61 17.47
CA ASP A 58 0.33 -4.40 17.36
C ASP A 58 1.56 -3.57 16.93
N ILE A 59 1.35 -2.36 16.39
CA ILE A 59 2.43 -1.44 16.00
C ILE A 59 2.80 -0.57 17.20
N GLN A 60 3.96 -0.85 17.80
CA GLN A 60 4.48 -0.06 18.91
C GLN A 60 4.70 1.40 18.50
N GLY A 61 4.14 2.33 19.28
CA GLY A 61 4.21 3.78 19.02
C GLY A 61 3.06 4.34 18.19
N LEU A 62 2.24 3.50 17.57
CA LEU A 62 1.05 3.94 16.83
C LEU A 62 -0.11 4.24 17.79
N GLN A 63 -0.72 5.42 17.66
CA GLN A 63 -1.88 5.81 18.43
C GLN A 63 -3.17 5.42 17.67
N PRO A 64 -3.94 4.42 18.11
CA PRO A 64 -5.10 3.94 17.35
C PRO A 64 -6.26 4.94 17.40
N VAL A 65 -6.91 5.15 16.25
CA VAL A 65 -8.11 5.98 16.10
C VAL A 65 -9.19 5.13 15.44
N ALA A 66 -10.19 4.71 16.22
CA ALA A 66 -11.32 3.95 15.71
C ALA A 66 -12.34 4.90 15.08
N ALA A 67 -12.51 4.85 13.74
CA ALA A 67 -13.44 5.71 13.04
C ALA A 67 -13.97 5.10 11.74
N ASP A 68 -15.16 5.52 11.33
CA ASP A 68 -15.71 5.29 9.99
C ASP A 68 -15.63 6.57 9.15
N LEU A 69 -14.99 6.49 7.98
CA LEU A 69 -14.84 7.62 7.07
C LEU A 69 -16.18 8.07 6.44
N LEU A 70 -17.22 7.23 6.53
CA LEU A 70 -18.56 7.53 6.06
C LEU A 70 -19.46 8.14 7.15
N ASP A 71 -18.97 8.30 8.38
CA ASP A 71 -19.69 8.92 9.49
C ASP A 71 -18.99 10.23 9.93
N PRO A 72 -19.37 11.39 9.37
CA PRO A 72 -18.78 12.68 9.72
C PRO A 72 -18.93 13.06 11.19
N ALA A 73 -20.00 12.62 11.86
CA ALA A 73 -20.23 12.92 13.28
C ALA A 73 -19.25 12.12 14.15
N ASN A 74 -19.06 10.84 13.84
CA ASN A 74 -18.03 10.02 14.46
C ASN A 74 -16.63 10.59 14.23
N LEU A 75 -16.28 10.95 12.98
CA LEU A 75 -15.00 11.57 12.64
C LEU A 75 -14.74 12.85 13.44
N THR A 76 -15.74 13.73 13.52
CA THR A 76 -15.64 15.00 14.26
C THR A 76 -15.31 14.74 15.74
N ASN A 77 -16.00 13.78 16.35
CA ASN A 77 -15.81 13.44 17.76
C ASN A 77 -14.43 12.84 18.03
N VAL A 78 -14.02 11.83 17.26
CA VAL A 78 -12.77 11.10 17.50
C VAL A 78 -11.53 11.90 17.12
N LEU A 79 -11.64 12.80 16.14
CA LEU A 79 -10.54 13.68 15.72
C LEU A 79 -10.53 15.02 16.47
N ALA A 80 -11.46 15.28 17.39
CA ALA A 80 -11.59 16.57 18.08
C ALA A 80 -10.26 17.08 18.68
N ARG A 81 -9.46 16.19 19.28
CA ARG A 81 -8.19 16.51 19.94
C ARG A 81 -6.94 16.18 19.14
N ILE A 82 -7.08 15.77 17.88
CA ILE A 82 -5.98 15.41 17.00
C ILE A 82 -5.85 16.51 15.94
N ASN A 83 -4.69 17.18 15.91
CA ASN A 83 -4.39 18.24 14.95
C ASN A 83 -3.25 17.78 14.05
N PRO A 84 -3.53 16.89 13.07
CA PRO A 84 -2.49 16.36 12.21
C PRO A 84 -1.93 17.49 11.34
N THR A 85 -0.62 17.42 11.11
CA THR A 85 0.08 18.23 10.12
C THR A 85 0.10 17.56 8.75
N HIS A 86 0.10 16.23 8.74
CA HIS A 86 0.16 15.44 7.52
C HIS A 86 -0.91 14.34 7.58
N VAL A 87 -1.63 14.16 6.48
CA VAL A 87 -2.64 13.09 6.34
C VAL A 87 -2.19 12.17 5.22
N PHE A 88 -2.17 10.87 5.49
CA PHE A 88 -1.82 9.85 4.52
C PHE A 88 -3.04 8.96 4.29
N ILE A 89 -3.65 9.09 3.11
CA ILE A 89 -4.85 8.35 2.72
C ILE A 89 -4.43 7.08 1.99
N THR A 90 -4.48 5.97 2.72
CA THR A 90 -4.03 4.64 2.25
C THR A 90 -5.17 3.61 2.24
N SER A 91 -6.42 4.08 2.24
CA SER A 91 -7.62 3.26 2.32
C SER A 91 -8.56 3.53 1.15
N TRP A 92 -9.32 2.50 0.80
CA TRP A 92 -10.45 2.55 -0.14
C TRP A 92 -11.50 1.53 0.29
N MET A 93 -12.66 1.55 -0.35
CA MET A 93 -13.77 0.62 -0.14
C MET A 93 -14.22 0.06 -1.49
N ARG A 94 -14.26 -1.27 -1.59
CA ARG A 94 -14.79 -1.97 -2.77
C ARG A 94 -16.32 -2.00 -2.69
N ASN A 95 -16.96 -1.65 -3.80
CA ASN A 95 -18.39 -1.77 -4.03
C ASN A 95 -18.64 -2.55 -5.32
N GLU A 96 -19.92 -2.81 -5.61
CA GLU A 96 -20.34 -3.64 -6.75
C GLU A 96 -20.09 -2.98 -8.11
N THR A 97 -20.21 -1.66 -8.19
CA THR A 97 -20.08 -0.89 -9.44
C THR A 97 -19.07 0.24 -9.29
N GLU A 98 -18.50 0.69 -10.41
CA GLU A 98 -17.55 1.80 -10.39
C GLU A 98 -18.21 3.14 -10.02
N ALA A 99 -19.46 3.37 -10.44
CA ALA A 99 -20.26 4.51 -9.99
C ALA A 99 -20.41 4.54 -8.44
N GLU A 100 -20.64 3.39 -7.82
CA GLU A 100 -20.71 3.30 -6.36
C GLU A 100 -19.32 3.45 -5.71
N ASN A 101 -18.26 2.93 -6.33
CA ASN A 101 -16.89 3.19 -5.90
C ASN A 101 -16.57 4.69 -5.91
N ILE A 102 -16.97 5.42 -6.96
CA ILE A 102 -16.80 6.87 -7.07
C ILE A 102 -17.53 7.57 -5.91
N ARG A 103 -18.81 7.27 -5.72
CA ARG A 103 -19.65 7.90 -4.69
C ARG A 103 -19.06 7.69 -3.30
N VAL A 104 -18.72 6.44 -2.96
CA VAL A 104 -18.25 6.05 -1.63
C VAL A 104 -16.83 6.53 -1.36
N ASN A 105 -15.88 6.26 -2.26
CA ASN A 105 -14.47 6.58 -2.02
C ASN A 105 -14.22 8.09 -2.08
N GLY A 106 -14.92 8.82 -2.94
CA GLY A 106 -14.91 10.29 -2.92
C GLY A 106 -15.46 10.84 -1.59
N ALA A 107 -16.60 10.31 -1.12
CA ALA A 107 -17.18 10.71 0.16
C ALA A 107 -16.25 10.46 1.35
N MET A 108 -15.56 9.32 1.39
CA MET A 108 -14.59 9.02 2.47
C MET A 108 -13.48 10.07 2.57
N VAL A 109 -12.91 10.49 1.43
CA VAL A 109 -11.87 11.53 1.37
C VAL A 109 -12.45 12.88 1.76
N ARG A 110 -13.57 13.27 1.15
CA ARG A 110 -14.26 14.54 1.41
C ARG A 110 -14.62 14.73 2.87
N ASN A 111 -15.23 13.72 3.49
CA ASN A 111 -15.68 13.76 4.88
C ASN A 111 -14.50 13.98 5.83
N LEU A 112 -13.42 13.20 5.65
CA LEU A 112 -12.21 13.34 6.44
C LEU A 112 -11.62 14.75 6.34
N LEU A 113 -11.42 15.25 5.13
CA LEU A 113 -10.76 16.53 4.91
C LEU A 113 -11.64 17.70 5.38
N ASN A 114 -12.97 17.59 5.28
CA ASN A 114 -13.89 18.58 5.84
C ASN A 114 -13.85 18.63 7.37
N VAL A 115 -13.70 17.48 8.05
CA VAL A 115 -13.55 17.45 9.52
C VAL A 115 -12.22 18.04 9.98
N LEU A 116 -11.16 17.88 9.17
CA LEU A 116 -9.84 18.39 9.49
C LEU A 116 -9.66 19.88 9.15
N SER A 117 -10.34 20.39 8.13
CA SER A 117 -10.19 21.76 7.62
C SER A 117 -10.31 22.86 8.71
N PRO A 118 -11.34 22.87 9.59
CA PRO A 118 -11.48 23.88 10.64
C PRO A 118 -10.33 23.93 11.66
N LYS A 119 -9.47 22.89 11.71
CA LYS A 119 -8.33 22.84 12.62
C LYS A 119 -7.16 23.72 12.16
N GLY A 120 -7.08 24.04 10.87
CA GLY A 120 -6.02 24.87 10.29
C GLY A 120 -4.60 24.31 10.48
N SER A 121 -4.45 23.03 10.80
CA SER A 121 -3.15 22.41 11.11
C SER A 121 -2.50 21.68 9.93
N LEU A 122 -3.26 21.41 8.87
CA LEU A 122 -2.78 20.62 7.73
C LEU A 122 -1.72 21.37 6.93
N GLN A 123 -0.62 20.67 6.66
CA GLN A 123 0.49 21.11 5.82
C GLN A 123 0.58 20.29 4.53
N HIS A 124 0.24 19.00 4.59
CA HIS A 124 0.32 18.10 3.44
C HIS A 124 -0.73 16.97 3.47
N ILE A 125 -1.24 16.60 2.28
CA ILE A 125 -2.15 15.47 2.07
C ILE A 125 -1.54 14.51 1.03
N ALA A 126 -1.19 13.30 1.45
CA ALA A 126 -0.71 12.25 0.56
C ALA A 126 -1.81 11.23 0.29
N LEU A 127 -2.10 10.96 -0.99
CA LEU A 127 -3.12 10.00 -1.43
C LEU A 127 -2.49 8.81 -2.16
N VAL A 128 -2.84 7.60 -1.77
CA VAL A 128 -2.47 6.39 -2.51
C VAL A 128 -3.61 5.96 -3.41
N THR A 129 -3.34 5.89 -4.72
CA THR A 129 -4.24 5.34 -5.74
C THR A 129 -3.63 4.06 -6.33
N GLY A 130 -3.20 4.06 -7.58
CA GLY A 130 -2.61 2.91 -8.25
C GLY A 130 -2.68 2.97 -9.77
N LEU A 131 -2.19 1.93 -10.44
CA LEU A 131 -2.11 1.89 -11.90
C LEU A 131 -3.44 1.83 -12.64
N LYS A 132 -4.55 1.54 -11.95
CA LYS A 132 -5.88 1.71 -12.56
C LYS A 132 -6.13 3.15 -13.01
N HIS A 133 -5.34 4.12 -12.56
CA HIS A 133 -5.33 5.48 -13.13
C HIS A 133 -5.12 5.44 -14.65
N TYR A 134 -4.22 4.59 -15.13
CA TYR A 134 -3.83 4.46 -16.54
C TYR A 134 -4.52 3.31 -17.26
N LEU A 135 -5.02 2.32 -16.50
CA LEU A 135 -5.61 1.09 -17.03
C LEU A 135 -7.15 1.10 -17.02
N GLY A 136 -7.77 2.03 -16.28
CA GLY A 136 -9.21 2.02 -16.02
C GLY A 136 -9.65 1.01 -14.95
N PRO A 137 -10.96 0.92 -14.68
CA PRO A 137 -11.52 -0.03 -13.72
C PRO A 137 -11.32 -1.49 -14.19
N PHE A 138 -11.52 -2.44 -13.28
CA PHE A 138 -11.23 -3.86 -13.52
C PHE A 138 -11.91 -4.44 -14.79
N ASP A 139 -13.12 -3.99 -15.09
CA ASP A 139 -13.90 -4.46 -16.24
C ASP A 139 -13.42 -3.88 -17.59
N ALA A 140 -12.60 -2.83 -17.58
CA ALA A 140 -12.19 -2.11 -18.79
C ALA A 140 -11.14 -2.87 -19.60
N TYR A 141 -10.14 -3.47 -18.96
CA TYR A 141 -9.06 -4.21 -19.63
C TYR A 141 -9.41 -5.68 -19.91
N ALA A 142 -10.56 -6.16 -19.45
CA ALA A 142 -11.12 -7.45 -19.89
C ALA A 142 -11.73 -7.36 -21.30
N LYS A 143 -11.98 -6.15 -21.83
CA LYS A 143 -12.49 -5.95 -23.18
C LYS A 143 -11.35 -6.02 -24.20
N GLU A 144 -11.53 -6.84 -25.24
CA GLU A 144 -10.58 -6.95 -26.35
C GLU A 144 -10.27 -5.56 -26.95
N GLY A 145 -8.99 -5.29 -27.21
CA GLY A 145 -8.53 -4.07 -27.89
C GLY A 145 -7.97 -2.96 -26.99
N PHE A 146 -8.05 -3.06 -25.66
CA PHE A 146 -7.39 -2.12 -24.76
C PHE A 146 -5.91 -2.50 -24.54
N LEU A 147 -5.01 -1.78 -25.21
CA LEU A 147 -3.57 -1.86 -24.99
C LEU A 147 -3.08 -0.53 -24.40
N PRO A 148 -2.77 -0.46 -23.09
CA PRO A 148 -2.24 0.77 -22.51
C PRO A 148 -0.88 1.09 -23.10
N VAL A 149 -0.56 2.38 -23.22
CA VAL A 149 0.79 2.82 -23.61
C VAL A 149 1.71 2.56 -22.43
N THR A 150 2.68 1.67 -22.60
CA THR A 150 3.70 1.36 -21.59
C THR A 150 5.09 1.85 -22.03
N PRO A 151 6.00 2.20 -21.10
CA PRO A 151 5.79 2.24 -19.65
C PRO A 151 4.77 3.32 -19.24
N LEU A 152 3.96 3.01 -18.22
CA LEU A 152 2.94 3.93 -17.70
C LEU A 152 3.66 5.12 -17.06
N SER A 153 3.28 6.33 -17.45
CA SER A 153 3.92 7.58 -17.04
C SER A 153 2.87 8.56 -16.52
N GLU A 154 3.24 9.38 -15.55
CA GLU A 154 2.38 10.41 -14.96
C GLU A 154 2.00 11.53 -15.95
N GLU A 155 2.66 11.60 -17.11
CA GLU A 155 2.32 12.50 -18.23
C GLU A 155 1.08 12.01 -19.01
N GLN A 156 0.66 10.76 -18.82
CA GLN A 156 -0.53 10.24 -19.49
C GLN A 156 -1.81 10.89 -18.92
N PRO A 157 -2.75 11.29 -19.78
CA PRO A 157 -4.00 11.88 -19.31
C PRO A 157 -4.87 10.84 -18.60
N ARG A 158 -5.86 11.34 -17.82
CA ARG A 158 -6.96 10.50 -17.35
C ARG A 158 -7.66 9.85 -18.56
N LEU A 159 -8.09 8.61 -18.40
CA LEU A 159 -8.91 7.94 -19.40
C LEU A 159 -10.32 8.54 -19.39
N ASP A 160 -11.00 8.50 -20.54
CA ASP A 160 -12.43 8.80 -20.64
C ASP A 160 -13.28 7.60 -20.14
N LEU A 161 -13.07 7.24 -18.87
CA LEU A 161 -13.72 6.14 -18.17
C LEU A 161 -14.00 6.53 -16.72
N GLU A 162 -15.07 5.99 -16.16
CA GLU A 162 -15.34 6.10 -14.73
C GLU A 162 -14.21 5.49 -13.92
N ASN A 163 -13.70 6.24 -12.93
CA ASN A 163 -12.63 5.77 -12.05
C ASN A 163 -12.68 6.50 -10.71
N PHE A 164 -12.86 5.75 -9.61
CA PHE A 164 -12.90 6.35 -8.28
C PHE A 164 -11.59 7.03 -7.86
N TYR A 165 -10.45 6.67 -8.48
CA TYR A 165 -9.20 7.38 -8.25
C TYR A 165 -9.29 8.85 -8.64
N TYR A 166 -9.98 9.16 -9.74
CA TYR A 166 -10.13 10.54 -10.21
C TYR A 166 -10.98 11.35 -9.22
N ALA A 167 -12.05 10.75 -8.70
CA ALA A 167 -12.86 11.36 -7.66
C ALA A 167 -12.07 11.62 -6.36
N GLN A 168 -11.23 10.67 -5.91
CA GLN A 168 -10.39 10.88 -4.73
C GLN A 168 -9.33 11.97 -4.95
N GLU A 169 -8.70 11.99 -6.13
CA GLU A 169 -7.75 13.04 -6.53
C GLU A 169 -8.44 14.41 -6.50
N ASP A 170 -9.63 14.54 -7.09
CA ASP A 170 -10.37 15.81 -7.17
C ASP A 170 -10.74 16.34 -5.78
N GLU A 171 -11.14 15.47 -4.85
CA GLU A 171 -11.42 15.85 -3.45
C GLU A 171 -10.15 16.31 -2.71
N VAL A 172 -9.00 15.67 -2.96
CA VAL A 172 -7.71 16.12 -2.42
C VAL A 172 -7.30 17.47 -2.98
N TYR A 173 -7.43 17.67 -4.30
CA TYR A 173 -7.08 18.94 -4.95
C TYR A 173 -7.95 20.08 -4.44
N ALA A 174 -9.27 19.85 -4.32
CA ALA A 174 -10.20 20.83 -3.79
C ALA A 174 -9.90 21.20 -2.33
N ALA A 175 -9.64 20.19 -1.48
CA ALA A 175 -9.28 20.43 -0.08
C ALA A 175 -7.94 21.15 0.06
N ALA A 176 -6.92 20.77 -0.70
CA ALA A 176 -5.62 21.41 -0.69
C ALA A 176 -5.70 22.88 -1.11
N ALA A 177 -6.45 23.19 -2.17
CA ALA A 177 -6.70 24.55 -2.61
C ALA A 177 -7.47 25.38 -1.56
N ARG A 178 -8.48 24.78 -0.91
CA ARG A 178 -9.26 25.44 0.14
C ARG A 178 -8.43 25.74 1.39
N ASP A 179 -7.63 24.78 1.83
CA ASP A 179 -6.95 24.82 3.14
C ASP A 179 -5.51 25.33 3.06
N GLY A 180 -4.98 25.59 1.85
CA GLY A 180 -3.63 26.11 1.64
C GLY A 180 -2.51 25.12 1.95
N CYS A 181 -2.79 23.82 1.91
CA CYS A 181 -1.81 22.75 2.12
C CYS A 181 -1.32 22.16 0.79
N SER A 182 -0.17 21.47 0.81
CA SER A 182 0.32 20.75 -0.37
C SER A 182 -0.31 19.36 -0.46
N TRP A 183 -0.17 18.72 -1.62
CA TRP A 183 -0.60 17.33 -1.81
C TRP A 183 0.43 16.49 -2.57
N SER A 184 0.30 15.18 -2.51
CA SER A 184 0.97 14.25 -3.41
C SER A 184 0.06 13.05 -3.71
N VAL A 185 0.17 12.50 -4.92
CA VAL A 185 -0.56 11.28 -5.31
C VAL A 185 0.45 10.17 -5.63
N HIS A 186 0.24 8.98 -5.11
CA HIS A 186 1.15 7.85 -5.25
C HIS A 186 0.45 6.68 -5.95
N ARG A 187 1.00 6.27 -7.09
CA ARG A 187 0.42 5.27 -8.00
C ARG A 187 1.28 4.00 -8.01
N PRO A 188 1.16 3.13 -7.00
CA PRO A 188 1.89 1.86 -6.98
C PRO A 188 1.35 0.86 -8.02
N HIS A 189 2.21 -0.05 -8.47
CA HIS A 189 1.79 -1.34 -9.06
C HIS A 189 1.23 -2.24 -7.93
N THR A 190 0.96 -3.51 -8.23
CA THR A 190 0.70 -4.57 -7.25
C THR A 190 1.68 -4.50 -6.08
N ILE A 191 1.13 -4.36 -4.88
CA ILE A 191 1.90 -4.14 -3.66
C ILE A 191 2.27 -5.48 -3.03
N ILE A 192 3.55 -5.66 -2.74
CA ILE A 192 4.10 -6.82 -2.03
C ILE A 192 4.45 -6.40 -0.61
N GLY A 193 3.79 -7.02 0.37
CA GLY A 193 3.95 -6.69 1.78
C GLY A 193 2.97 -7.46 2.66
N LYS A 194 3.17 -7.39 3.98
CA LYS A 194 2.35 -8.12 4.95
C LYS A 194 1.06 -7.36 5.25
N ALA A 195 -0.09 -8.03 5.12
CA ALA A 195 -1.34 -7.62 5.74
C ALA A 195 -2.26 -8.84 5.95
N THR A 196 -2.84 -8.96 7.15
CA THR A 196 -3.92 -9.92 7.43
C THR A 196 -5.29 -9.23 7.31
N GLY A 197 -6.26 -9.90 6.70
CA GLY A 197 -7.61 -9.38 6.45
C GLY A 197 -7.70 -8.33 5.33
N ASN A 198 -6.67 -8.23 4.47
CA ASN A 198 -6.63 -7.30 3.34
C ASN A 198 -7.15 -7.94 2.05
N GLN A 199 -7.91 -7.17 1.26
CA GLN A 199 -8.50 -7.65 0.01
C GLN A 199 -7.51 -7.75 -1.17
N MET A 200 -6.34 -7.12 -1.11
CA MET A 200 -5.36 -7.10 -2.21
C MET A 200 -3.97 -7.49 -1.70
N ASN A 201 -3.66 -8.80 -1.70
CA ASN A 201 -2.42 -9.31 -1.12
C ASN A 201 -1.87 -10.50 -1.92
N MET A 202 -1.21 -10.21 -3.05
CA MET A 202 -0.62 -11.22 -3.92
C MET A 202 0.47 -12.02 -3.21
N GLY A 203 1.42 -11.34 -2.55
CA GLY A 203 2.55 -12.00 -1.91
C GLY A 203 2.13 -13.04 -0.87
N THR A 204 1.17 -12.70 0.00
CA THR A 204 0.66 -13.67 1.00
C THR A 204 -0.16 -14.78 0.35
N THR A 205 -0.97 -14.47 -0.67
CA THR A 205 -1.72 -15.49 -1.42
C THR A 205 -0.80 -16.53 -2.06
N LEU A 206 0.29 -16.10 -2.70
CA LEU A 206 1.28 -17.01 -3.29
C LEU A 206 2.02 -17.83 -2.22
N ALA A 207 2.33 -17.25 -1.07
CA ALA A 207 2.97 -17.95 0.04
C ALA A 207 2.08 -19.07 0.61
N VAL A 208 0.79 -18.79 0.77
CA VAL A 208 -0.22 -19.76 1.20
C VAL A 208 -0.39 -20.87 0.16
N TYR A 209 -0.50 -20.52 -1.13
CA TYR A 209 -0.61 -21.50 -2.20
C TYR A 209 0.61 -22.43 -2.25
N ALA A 210 1.83 -21.88 -2.18
CA ALA A 210 3.06 -22.68 -2.13
C ALA A 210 3.13 -23.59 -0.89
N THR A 211 2.65 -23.12 0.27
CA THR A 211 2.57 -23.92 1.50
C THR A 211 1.62 -25.10 1.33
N ILE A 212 0.43 -24.88 0.77
CA ILE A 212 -0.53 -25.95 0.48
C ILE A 212 0.07 -26.95 -0.51
N CYS A 213 0.72 -26.47 -1.58
CA CYS A 213 1.43 -27.31 -2.53
C CYS A 213 2.46 -28.21 -1.83
N LYS A 214 3.27 -27.65 -0.93
CA LYS A 214 4.28 -28.40 -0.16
C LYS A 214 3.64 -29.52 0.66
N GLU A 215 2.60 -29.19 1.43
CA GLU A 215 1.94 -30.16 2.32
C GLU A 215 1.18 -31.25 1.57
N LYS A 216 0.67 -30.93 0.39
CA LYS A 216 -0.06 -31.89 -0.44
C LYS A 216 0.82 -32.66 -1.42
N GLY A 217 2.12 -32.33 -1.51
CA GLY A 217 3.01 -32.88 -2.55
C GLY A 217 2.58 -32.49 -3.96
N LEU A 218 1.89 -31.35 -4.12
CA LEU A 218 1.43 -30.83 -5.40
C LEU A 218 2.47 -29.86 -5.99
N PRO A 219 2.57 -29.74 -7.32
CA PRO A 219 3.39 -28.71 -7.93
C PRO A 219 2.76 -27.31 -7.73
N PHE A 220 3.61 -26.31 -7.51
CA PHE A 220 3.28 -24.88 -7.51
C PHE A 220 3.08 -24.41 -8.96
N ARG A 221 1.83 -24.44 -9.40
CA ARG A 221 1.45 -24.24 -10.80
C ARG A 221 1.15 -22.77 -11.09
N TRP A 222 1.69 -22.24 -12.18
CA TRP A 222 1.38 -20.89 -12.64
C TRP A 222 -0.13 -20.71 -12.87
N PRO A 223 -0.77 -19.71 -12.23
CA PRO A 223 -2.22 -19.52 -12.34
C PRO A 223 -2.63 -18.55 -13.45
N GLY A 224 -1.72 -17.70 -13.91
CA GLY A 224 -2.00 -16.53 -14.73
C GLY A 224 -2.00 -16.76 -16.25
N SER A 225 -2.00 -15.65 -16.99
CA SER A 225 -2.01 -15.62 -18.45
C SER A 225 -0.63 -15.88 -19.08
N ALA A 226 -0.62 -16.18 -20.38
CA ALA A 226 0.62 -16.24 -21.17
C ALA A 226 1.32 -14.87 -21.24
N ALA A 227 0.54 -13.78 -21.27
CA ALA A 227 1.06 -12.43 -21.36
C ALA A 227 1.85 -12.06 -20.10
N GLN A 228 1.31 -12.34 -18.91
CA GLN A 228 2.01 -12.11 -17.64
C GLN A 228 3.19 -13.08 -17.45
N TRP A 229 3.08 -14.33 -17.90
CA TRP A 229 4.18 -15.28 -17.82
C TRP A 229 5.42 -14.85 -18.62
N ASN A 230 5.21 -14.37 -19.85
CA ASN A 230 6.28 -14.04 -20.80
C ASN A 230 6.70 -12.56 -20.78
N GLY A 231 5.78 -11.67 -20.43
CA GLY A 231 5.98 -10.23 -20.41
C GLY A 231 6.83 -9.76 -19.23
N LEU A 232 7.37 -8.56 -19.38
CA LEU A 232 7.97 -7.76 -18.32
C LEU A 232 6.89 -7.26 -17.36
N SER A 233 7.26 -7.18 -16.10
CA SER A 233 6.42 -6.63 -15.05
C SER A 233 7.30 -5.93 -14.02
N ASP A 234 6.70 -5.04 -13.24
CA ASP A 234 7.23 -4.52 -11.98
C ASP A 234 6.21 -4.74 -10.86
N VAL A 235 6.64 -4.53 -9.62
CA VAL A 235 5.79 -4.54 -8.42
C VAL A 235 6.26 -3.44 -7.48
N THR A 236 5.46 -3.17 -6.44
CA THR A 236 5.81 -2.19 -5.42
C THR A 236 5.97 -2.87 -4.07
N ASP A 237 7.17 -2.83 -3.50
CA ASP A 237 7.39 -3.19 -2.11
C ASP A 237 6.68 -2.19 -1.19
N ALA A 238 5.92 -2.69 -0.21
CA ALA A 238 5.20 -1.83 0.72
C ALA A 238 6.13 -0.90 1.52
N ARG A 239 7.39 -1.29 1.76
CA ARG A 239 8.42 -0.47 2.42
C ARG A 239 8.92 0.64 1.50
N VAL A 240 9.10 0.36 0.21
CA VAL A 240 9.45 1.40 -0.79
C VAL A 240 8.33 2.42 -0.89
N LEU A 241 7.06 1.98 -0.93
CA LEU A 241 5.92 2.88 -0.93
C LEU A 241 5.83 3.73 0.35
N ALA A 242 6.08 3.14 1.52
CA ALA A 242 6.12 3.87 2.80
C ALA A 242 7.17 5.00 2.79
N LYS A 243 8.40 4.69 2.34
CA LYS A 243 9.46 5.70 2.17
C LYS A 243 9.10 6.76 1.13
N HIS A 244 8.45 6.37 0.04
CA HIS A 244 8.01 7.28 -1.01
C HIS A 244 6.94 8.27 -0.52
N LEU A 245 5.99 7.82 0.30
CA LEU A 245 4.99 8.66 0.96
C LEU A 245 5.65 9.68 1.90
N LEU A 246 6.58 9.23 2.75
CA LEU A 246 7.33 10.12 3.64
C LEU A 246 8.20 11.12 2.87
N TRP A 247 8.87 10.65 1.81
CA TRP A 247 9.71 11.50 0.96
C TRP A 247 8.91 12.63 0.32
N ALA A 248 7.77 12.35 -0.33
CA ALA A 248 6.98 13.38 -0.99
C ALA A 248 6.39 14.38 0.01
N ALA A 249 5.99 13.89 1.19
CA ALA A 249 5.47 14.72 2.28
C ALA A 249 6.51 15.69 2.88
N THR A 250 7.80 15.38 2.77
CA THR A 250 8.89 16.17 3.38
C THR A 250 9.77 16.88 2.37
N THR A 251 9.60 16.58 1.08
CA THR A 251 10.38 17.17 -0.01
C THR A 251 9.55 18.25 -0.71
N LYS A 252 9.86 19.52 -0.42
CA LYS A 252 9.13 20.67 -1.00
C LYS A 252 9.02 20.64 -2.52
N ALA A 253 10.06 20.15 -3.21
CA ALA A 253 10.05 20.05 -4.67
C ALA A 253 9.01 19.03 -5.16
N ALA A 254 8.66 18.01 -4.37
CA ALA A 254 7.70 16.97 -4.71
C ALA A 254 6.24 17.33 -4.34
N HIS A 255 6.01 18.53 -3.82
CA HIS A 255 4.67 19.00 -3.49
C HIS A 255 3.86 19.27 -4.76
N ASN A 256 2.56 18.94 -4.69
CA ASN A 256 1.56 19.12 -5.73
C ASN A 256 1.84 18.31 -6.99
N GLU A 257 2.33 17.08 -6.79
CA GLU A 257 2.72 16.18 -7.86
C GLU A 257 2.12 14.79 -7.66
N ALA A 258 1.79 14.14 -8.78
CA ALA A 258 1.51 12.70 -8.83
C ALA A 258 2.76 11.94 -9.25
N PHE A 259 2.99 10.78 -8.64
CA PHE A 259 4.16 9.93 -8.85
C PHE A 259 3.77 8.45 -8.95
N ASN A 260 4.35 7.76 -9.93
CA ASN A 260 4.47 6.31 -9.93
C ASN A 260 5.45 5.87 -8.85
N VAL A 261 5.28 4.63 -8.39
CA VAL A 261 6.19 4.04 -7.39
C VAL A 261 6.26 2.53 -7.53
N VAL A 262 7.42 2.05 -7.96
CA VAL A 262 7.76 0.62 -8.03
C VAL A 262 9.17 0.39 -7.49
N ASN A 263 9.53 -0.88 -7.40
CA ASN A 263 10.80 -1.38 -6.89
C ASN A 263 12.05 -0.86 -7.61
N GLY A 264 11.92 -0.45 -8.87
CA GLY A 264 13.00 0.09 -9.68
C GLY A 264 13.75 -0.96 -10.52
N ASP A 265 13.35 -2.22 -10.47
CA ASP A 265 13.69 -3.27 -11.44
C ASP A 265 12.46 -3.73 -12.26
N TYR A 266 12.74 -4.42 -13.36
CA TYR A 266 11.75 -5.20 -14.11
C TYR A 266 12.10 -6.68 -14.01
N PHE A 267 11.08 -7.53 -14.03
CA PHE A 267 11.25 -8.98 -14.02
C PHE A 267 10.27 -9.66 -14.97
N ARG A 268 10.43 -10.96 -15.15
CA ARG A 268 9.41 -11.81 -15.77
C ARG A 268 8.95 -12.86 -14.78
N TRP A 269 7.65 -13.14 -14.77
CA TRP A 269 7.12 -14.19 -13.92
C TRP A 269 7.74 -15.55 -14.20
N LYS A 270 8.06 -15.88 -15.46
CA LYS A 270 8.76 -17.12 -15.81
C LYS A 270 10.12 -17.29 -15.13
N ASP A 271 10.80 -16.20 -14.79
CA ASP A 271 12.09 -16.21 -14.12
C ASP A 271 11.94 -16.17 -12.60
N LEU A 272 10.91 -15.47 -12.09
CA LEU A 272 10.64 -15.35 -10.65
C LEU A 272 9.94 -16.60 -10.08
N TRP A 273 9.00 -17.21 -10.81
CA TRP A 273 8.19 -18.32 -10.32
C TRP A 273 8.99 -19.54 -9.85
N PRO A 274 10.01 -20.02 -10.60
CA PRO A 274 10.88 -21.11 -10.12
C PRO A 274 11.63 -20.76 -8.83
N LYS A 275 11.99 -19.48 -8.65
CA LYS A 275 12.71 -18.99 -7.47
C LYS A 275 11.79 -18.92 -6.25
N LEU A 276 10.52 -18.54 -6.43
CA LEU A 276 9.53 -18.60 -5.36
C LEU A 276 9.29 -20.07 -4.95
N ALA A 277 9.13 -20.97 -5.92
CA ALA A 277 8.96 -22.40 -5.66
C ALA A 277 10.17 -22.99 -4.89
N SER A 278 11.39 -22.63 -5.30
CA SER A 278 12.63 -23.03 -4.62
C SER A 278 12.68 -22.57 -3.16
N PHE A 279 12.22 -21.35 -2.85
CA PHE A 279 12.16 -20.84 -1.47
C PHE A 279 11.29 -21.72 -0.55
N PHE A 280 10.21 -22.27 -1.08
CA PHE A 280 9.35 -23.21 -0.34
C PHE A 280 9.84 -24.65 -0.43
N GLY A 281 10.73 -24.99 -1.37
CA GLY A 281 11.17 -26.36 -1.63
C GLY A 281 10.09 -27.20 -2.31
N VAL A 282 9.33 -26.60 -3.24
CA VAL A 282 8.26 -27.26 -4.00
C VAL A 282 8.60 -27.34 -5.48
N ALA A 283 8.17 -28.42 -6.14
CA ALA A 283 8.21 -28.48 -7.60
C ALA A 283 7.29 -27.41 -8.19
N TRP A 284 7.59 -26.93 -9.41
CA TRP A 284 6.80 -25.90 -10.07
C TRP A 284 6.41 -26.32 -11.48
N ILE A 285 5.32 -25.73 -11.98
CA ILE A 285 4.87 -25.85 -13.36
C ILE A 285 4.60 -24.45 -13.89
N GLY A 286 5.15 -24.14 -15.07
CA GLY A 286 4.94 -22.86 -15.75
C GLY A 286 3.60 -22.79 -16.49
N TYR A 287 3.49 -21.89 -17.46
CA TYR A 287 2.29 -21.77 -18.28
C TYR A 287 2.07 -23.01 -19.19
N GLU A 288 0.88 -23.60 -19.13
CA GLU A 288 0.49 -24.81 -19.88
C GLU A 288 -0.61 -24.55 -20.93
N GLY A 289 -0.64 -23.34 -21.50
CA GLY A 289 -1.59 -23.02 -22.57
C GLY A 289 -2.98 -22.57 -22.10
N ALA A 290 -3.26 -22.54 -20.79
CA ALA A 290 -4.50 -22.01 -20.24
C ALA A 290 -4.30 -21.37 -18.86
N ILE A 291 -5.12 -20.36 -18.55
CA ILE A 291 -5.21 -19.73 -17.22
C ILE A 291 -5.82 -20.75 -16.25
N LYS A 292 -5.30 -20.79 -15.02
CA LYS A 292 -5.74 -21.71 -13.95
C LYS A 292 -5.94 -20.90 -12.66
N PRO A 293 -7.11 -20.25 -12.49
CA PRO A 293 -7.33 -19.29 -11.41
C PRO A 293 -7.13 -19.89 -10.01
N LEU A 294 -6.42 -19.16 -9.15
CA LEU A 294 -6.21 -19.52 -7.75
C LEU A 294 -7.49 -19.46 -6.94
N GLU A 295 -8.48 -18.63 -7.30
CA GLU A 295 -9.73 -18.53 -6.55
C GLU A 295 -10.48 -19.86 -6.54
N ALA A 296 -10.66 -20.45 -7.73
CA ALA A 296 -11.26 -21.77 -7.86
C ALA A 296 -10.45 -22.85 -7.14
N GLU A 297 -9.11 -22.79 -7.22
CA GLU A 297 -8.21 -23.74 -6.59
C GLU A 297 -8.24 -23.66 -5.06
N LEU A 298 -7.99 -22.46 -4.49
CA LEU A 298 -7.90 -22.23 -3.05
C LEU A 298 -9.25 -22.37 -2.33
N SER A 299 -10.39 -22.17 -3.03
CA SER A 299 -11.73 -22.39 -2.45
C SER A 299 -11.92 -23.81 -1.88
N ARG A 300 -11.12 -24.78 -2.36
CA ARG A 300 -11.19 -26.19 -1.97
C ARG A 300 -10.28 -26.54 -0.79
N TYR A 301 -9.45 -25.60 -0.34
CA TYR A 301 -8.38 -25.86 0.64
C TYR A 301 -8.62 -25.26 2.01
N GLY A 302 -9.81 -24.73 2.31
CA GLY A 302 -10.12 -24.16 3.63
C GLY A 302 -9.87 -25.13 4.80
N ALA A 303 -10.41 -26.34 4.73
CA ALA A 303 -10.19 -27.37 5.76
C ALA A 303 -8.73 -27.83 5.83
N ILE A 304 -8.08 -27.99 4.67
CA ILE A 304 -6.66 -28.35 4.59
C ILE A 304 -5.79 -27.26 5.24
N TRP A 305 -6.09 -25.99 5.03
CA TRP A 305 -5.38 -24.90 5.67
C TRP A 305 -5.57 -24.90 7.19
N ALA A 306 -6.79 -25.17 7.67
CA ALA A 306 -7.03 -25.30 9.11
C ALA A 306 -6.20 -26.43 9.75
N ASP A 307 -6.08 -27.58 9.06
CA ASP A 307 -5.22 -28.69 9.50
C ASP A 307 -3.74 -28.29 9.52
N ILE A 308 -3.26 -27.60 8.49
CA ILE A 308 -1.89 -27.04 8.42
C ILE A 308 -1.67 -26.06 9.58
N ALA A 309 -2.61 -25.15 9.80
CA ALA A 309 -2.54 -24.16 10.85
C ALA A 309 -2.47 -24.80 12.25
N GLY A 310 -3.26 -25.84 12.49
CA GLY A 310 -3.19 -26.65 13.72
C GLY A 310 -1.85 -27.38 13.86
N LYS A 311 -1.40 -28.09 12.81
CA LYS A 311 -0.14 -28.85 12.78
C LYS A 311 1.08 -27.98 13.09
N TYR A 312 1.09 -26.74 12.62
CA TYR A 312 2.23 -25.82 12.76
C TYR A 312 2.01 -24.69 13.76
N ASN A 313 0.91 -24.73 14.51
CA ASN A 313 0.55 -23.69 15.49
C ASN A 313 0.62 -22.27 14.88
N LEU A 314 -0.02 -22.11 13.72
CA LEU A 314 -0.09 -20.85 13.00
C LEU A 314 -1.05 -19.88 13.69
N ALA A 315 -0.80 -18.58 13.53
CA ALA A 315 -1.55 -17.51 14.14
C ALA A 315 -2.93 -17.27 13.48
N GLU A 316 -3.14 -17.77 12.27
CA GLU A 316 -4.39 -17.61 11.52
C GLU A 316 -4.81 -18.94 10.88
N THR A 317 -6.01 -19.40 11.22
CA THR A 317 -6.58 -20.69 10.79
C THR A 317 -7.57 -20.53 9.64
N ASP A 318 -8.09 -19.33 9.40
CA ASP A 318 -9.01 -19.05 8.29
C ASP A 318 -8.21 -18.63 7.05
N LEU A 319 -8.25 -19.48 6.03
CA LEU A 319 -7.61 -19.25 4.74
C LEU A 319 -8.04 -17.90 4.11
N ASN A 320 -9.31 -17.53 4.27
CA ASN A 320 -9.86 -16.32 3.67
C ASN A 320 -9.37 -15.02 4.34
N GLN A 321 -8.80 -15.11 5.55
CA GLN A 321 -8.16 -13.96 6.20
C GLN A 321 -6.73 -13.72 5.69
N LEU A 322 -6.10 -14.74 5.12
CA LEU A 322 -4.71 -14.67 4.63
C LEU A 322 -4.62 -14.43 3.13
N ALA A 323 -5.45 -15.13 2.36
CA ALA A 323 -5.38 -15.17 0.91
C ALA A 323 -6.60 -14.51 0.28
N SER A 324 -6.35 -13.63 -0.69
CA SER A 324 -7.38 -12.99 -1.51
C SER A 324 -7.08 -13.35 -2.97
N ALA A 325 -7.49 -14.56 -3.33
CA ALA A 325 -7.10 -15.18 -4.59
C ALA A 325 -7.66 -14.46 -5.83
N TRP A 326 -8.91 -13.98 -5.77
CA TRP A 326 -9.54 -13.23 -6.86
C TRP A 326 -8.67 -12.05 -7.33
N HIS A 327 -8.06 -11.30 -6.40
CA HIS A 327 -7.20 -10.17 -6.75
C HIS A 327 -5.90 -10.63 -7.42
N THR A 328 -5.31 -11.72 -6.90
CA THR A 328 -4.11 -12.31 -7.49
C THR A 328 -4.39 -12.80 -8.90
N ASP A 329 -5.56 -13.40 -9.14
CA ASP A 329 -6.00 -13.83 -10.47
C ASP A 329 -6.22 -12.65 -11.41
N LEU A 330 -6.77 -11.53 -10.93
CA LEU A 330 -6.91 -10.32 -11.74
C LEU A 330 -5.56 -9.72 -12.15
N ASP A 331 -4.56 -9.76 -11.26
CA ASP A 331 -3.23 -9.25 -11.57
C ASP A 331 -2.44 -10.19 -12.50
N LEU A 332 -2.40 -11.49 -12.19
CA LEU A 332 -1.65 -12.48 -12.98
C LEU A 332 -2.39 -12.91 -14.26
N GLY A 333 -3.70 -12.68 -14.33
CA GLY A 333 -4.56 -13.05 -15.46
C GLY A 333 -4.60 -12.00 -16.57
N ARG A 334 -4.02 -10.81 -16.38
CA ARG A 334 -4.08 -9.72 -17.38
C ARG A 334 -3.58 -10.20 -18.74
N PRO A 335 -4.27 -9.89 -19.85
CA PRO A 335 -3.84 -10.28 -21.19
C PRO A 335 -2.76 -9.35 -21.77
N ILE A 336 -2.13 -8.52 -20.94
CA ILE A 336 -1.21 -7.45 -21.32
C ILE A 336 0.04 -7.43 -20.45
N GLU A 337 1.10 -6.82 -20.98
CA GLU A 337 2.30 -6.43 -20.26
C GLU A 337 2.07 -5.08 -19.56
N VAL A 338 2.53 -4.92 -18.32
CA VAL A 338 2.38 -3.66 -17.56
C VAL A 338 3.68 -3.36 -16.83
N MET A 339 4.22 -2.17 -17.07
CA MET A 339 5.35 -1.60 -16.35
C MET A 339 5.22 -0.09 -16.24
N THR A 340 5.96 0.51 -15.32
CA THR A 340 5.86 1.90 -14.92
C THR A 340 7.17 2.64 -15.12
N ASP A 341 7.07 3.91 -15.53
CA ASP A 341 8.22 4.81 -15.54
C ASP A 341 8.42 5.42 -14.15
N MET A 342 9.64 5.33 -13.63
CA MET A 342 10.08 5.93 -12.35
C MET A 342 10.91 7.20 -12.55
N SER A 343 11.06 7.66 -13.79
CA SER A 343 11.93 8.79 -14.13
C SER A 343 11.54 10.07 -13.40
N LYS A 344 10.24 10.33 -13.21
CA LYS A 344 9.75 11.51 -12.50
C LYS A 344 10.20 11.50 -11.03
N SER A 345 9.90 10.43 -10.28
CA SER A 345 10.33 10.29 -8.88
C SER A 345 11.85 10.41 -8.72
N ARG A 346 12.62 9.81 -9.64
CA ARG A 346 14.10 9.91 -9.65
C ARG A 346 14.60 11.34 -9.89
N LYS A 347 14.02 12.08 -10.83
CA LYS A 347 14.36 13.49 -11.10
C LYS A 347 14.11 14.39 -9.88
N PHE A 348 13.14 14.03 -9.05
CA PHE A 348 12.81 14.76 -7.82
C PHE A 348 13.61 14.26 -6.60
N GLY A 349 14.52 13.30 -6.80
CA GLY A 349 15.47 12.84 -5.79
C GLY A 349 15.08 11.57 -5.02
N PHE A 350 14.00 10.88 -5.40
CA PHE A 350 13.67 9.58 -4.82
C PHE A 350 14.46 8.46 -5.51
N LEU A 351 15.41 7.87 -4.78
CA LEU A 351 16.37 6.89 -5.31
C LEU A 351 16.29 5.50 -4.64
N GLU A 352 15.26 5.26 -3.81
CA GLU A 352 15.08 3.96 -3.18
C GLU A 352 14.91 2.86 -4.24
N TYR A 353 15.54 1.73 -3.99
CA TYR A 353 15.53 0.56 -4.85
C TYR A 353 15.32 -0.69 -4.00
N GLN A 354 14.53 -1.63 -4.51
CA GLN A 354 14.33 -2.92 -3.90
C GLN A 354 14.30 -3.98 -5.00
N LYS A 355 15.21 -4.95 -4.95
CA LYS A 355 15.15 -6.08 -5.89
C LYS A 355 13.85 -6.84 -5.66
N THR A 356 13.07 -7.06 -6.71
CA THR A 356 11.72 -7.65 -6.61
C THR A 356 11.73 -9.05 -6.01
N GLU A 357 12.71 -9.88 -6.36
CA GLU A 357 12.89 -11.21 -5.76
C GLU A 357 13.01 -11.14 -4.23
N ASP A 358 13.78 -10.17 -3.73
CA ASP A 358 14.03 -10.00 -2.31
C ASP A 358 12.79 -9.45 -1.59
N SER A 359 11.92 -8.67 -2.25
CA SER A 359 10.62 -8.26 -1.68
C SER A 359 9.77 -9.46 -1.30
N PHE A 360 9.67 -10.46 -2.18
CA PHE A 360 8.91 -11.68 -1.89
C PHE A 360 9.58 -12.49 -0.79
N TYR A 361 10.90 -12.65 -0.83
CA TYR A 361 11.62 -13.42 0.19
C TYR A 361 11.54 -12.79 1.58
N ASP A 362 11.70 -11.47 1.67
CA ASP A 362 11.53 -10.74 2.93
C ASP A 362 10.12 -10.87 3.48
N LEU A 363 9.11 -10.75 2.61
CA LEU A 363 7.72 -11.01 2.98
C LEU A 363 7.54 -12.43 3.52
N PHE A 364 8.03 -13.46 2.81
CA PHE A 364 7.86 -14.85 3.25
C PHE A 364 8.57 -15.13 4.58
N LYS A 365 9.78 -14.59 4.77
CA LYS A 365 10.49 -14.66 6.06
C LYS A 365 9.68 -13.98 7.17
N GLN A 366 9.07 -12.84 6.88
CA GLN A 366 8.23 -12.13 7.84
C GLN A 366 6.94 -12.91 8.16
N LEU A 367 6.28 -13.50 7.17
CA LEU A 367 5.10 -14.35 7.38
C LEU A 367 5.44 -15.59 8.21
N ARG A 368 6.63 -16.19 8.01
CA ARG A 368 7.14 -17.28 8.86
C ARG A 368 7.36 -16.84 10.29
N LYS A 369 8.03 -15.70 10.50
CA LYS A 369 8.30 -15.12 11.82
C LYS A 369 7.01 -14.87 12.59
N ASP A 370 5.98 -14.37 11.90
CA ASP A 370 4.68 -14.08 12.50
C ASP A 370 3.77 -15.31 12.61
N ARG A 371 4.26 -16.50 12.25
CA ARG A 371 3.51 -17.76 12.21
C ARG A 371 2.24 -17.67 11.36
N LEU A 372 2.23 -16.87 10.31
CA LEU A 372 1.13 -16.82 9.33
C LEU A 372 1.30 -17.87 8.23
N ILE A 373 2.55 -18.27 7.98
CA ILE A 373 2.87 -19.48 7.24
C ILE A 373 3.91 -20.29 8.04
N PRO A 374 4.12 -21.56 7.73
CA PRO A 374 5.10 -22.34 8.45
C PRO A 374 6.58 -22.08 8.11
N GLY A 375 7.45 -22.32 9.08
CA GLY A 375 8.90 -22.07 9.00
C GLY A 375 9.77 -23.17 8.34
N PHE A 376 9.18 -24.29 7.95
CA PHE A 376 9.90 -25.51 7.51
C PHE A 376 10.18 -25.59 6.01
#